data_AF-A0A7U3YNN7-F1
#
_entry.id   AF-A0A7U3YNN7-F1
#
_cell.length_a   1.000
_cell.length_b   1.000
_cell.length_c   1.000
_cell.angle_alpha   90.00
_cell.angle_beta   90.00
_cell.angle_gamma   90.00
#
_symmetry.space_group_name_H-M   'P 1'
#
loop_
_entity.id
_entity.type
_entity.pdbx_description
1 polymer ?
#
loop_
_entity_poly.entity_id
_entity_poly.type
_entity_poly.pdbx_seq_one_letter_code
_entity_poly.pdbx_strand_id
1 'polypeptide(L)'
;MPTESHQLKTIPEVSDTELVQVIADFLALGHADNIVAMFRQEPRYFTWTGQLLTDERFAVRLGVSVLFEQLAALCPDLLPLAIPGLEDQLRHPVDWVRGEAASVLGIIGTERALAPLPQLLNDRSPQVVEIVRDILGLPADG
;
A
#
# COMPACT_ATOMS: atom_id res chain seq x y z
N MET A 1 -54.35 11.74 17.30
CA MET A 1 -53.33 10.76 16.88
C MET A 1 -52.18 11.53 16.28
N PRO A 2 -51.01 11.65 16.93
CA PRO A 2 -49.84 12.23 16.29
C PRO A 2 -49.14 11.17 15.44
N THR A 3 -48.81 11.57 14.22
CA THR A 3 -48.10 10.81 13.20
C THR A 3 -46.64 10.60 13.62
N GLU A 4 -46.21 9.34 13.71
CA GLU A 4 -44.81 8.99 13.98
C GLU A 4 -43.94 9.32 12.76
N SER A 5 -43.20 10.42 12.87
CA SER A 5 -42.10 10.74 11.96
C SER A 5 -41.01 9.67 12.11
N HIS A 6 -40.96 8.72 11.19
CA HIS A 6 -39.84 7.78 11.05
C HIS A 6 -38.58 8.58 10.68
N GLN A 7 -37.77 8.91 11.68
CA GLN A 7 -36.39 9.35 11.48
C GLN A 7 -35.62 8.17 10.86
N LEU A 8 -35.35 8.27 9.56
CA LEU A 8 -34.31 7.49 8.90
C LEU A 8 -33.02 7.71 9.69
N LYS A 9 -32.58 6.67 10.42
CA LYS A 9 -31.27 6.67 11.07
C LYS A 9 -30.23 6.81 9.96
N THR A 10 -29.58 7.98 9.89
CA THR A 10 -28.37 8.17 9.11
C THR A 10 -27.35 7.15 9.61
N ILE A 11 -27.03 6.17 8.77
CA ILE A 11 -25.92 5.25 9.01
C ILE A 11 -24.66 6.14 9.13
N PRO A 12 -23.86 6.04 10.21
CA PRO A 12 -22.66 6.86 10.33
C PRO A 12 -21.73 6.55 9.14
N GLU A 13 -21.33 7.61 8.44
CA GLU A 13 -20.34 7.54 7.37
C GLU A 13 -19.00 7.13 8.00
N VAL A 14 -18.48 5.96 7.61
CA VAL A 14 -17.19 5.47 8.12
C VAL A 14 -16.10 6.39 7.58
N SER A 15 -15.25 6.90 8.47
CA SER A 15 -14.15 7.79 8.08
C SER A 15 -13.05 7.06 7.33
N ASP A 16 -12.27 7.79 6.52
CA ASP A 16 -11.15 7.21 5.77
C ASP A 16 -10.13 6.52 6.70
N THR A 17 -9.85 7.11 7.88
CA THR A 17 -8.94 6.51 8.87
C THR A 17 -9.47 5.17 9.41
N GLU A 18 -10.77 5.07 9.69
CA GLU A 18 -11.39 3.83 10.15
C GLU A 18 -11.35 2.76 9.04
N LEU A 19 -11.59 3.15 7.79
CA LEU A 19 -11.48 2.25 6.63
C LEU A 19 -10.06 1.72 6.44
N VAL A 20 -9.04 2.58 6.58
CA VAL A 20 -7.63 2.15 6.53
C VAL A 20 -7.34 1.14 7.64
N GLN A 21 -7.85 1.34 8.84
CA GLN A 21 -7.68 0.38 9.94
C GLN A 21 -8.38 -0.96 9.67
N VAL A 22 -9.60 -0.94 9.13
CA VAL A 22 -10.29 -2.17 8.72
C VAL A 22 -9.49 -2.93 7.67
N ILE A 23 -8.96 -2.24 6.67
CA ILE A 23 -8.11 -2.86 5.64
C ILE A 23 -6.87 -3.48 6.30
N ALA A 24 -6.19 -2.74 7.17
CA ALA A 24 -5.01 -3.23 7.88
C ALA A 24 -5.32 -4.48 8.71
N ASP A 25 -6.41 -4.50 9.46
CA ASP A 25 -6.82 -5.65 10.26
C ASP A 25 -7.06 -6.90 9.42
N PHE A 26 -7.72 -6.76 8.27
CA PHE A 26 -7.92 -7.88 7.35
C PHE A 26 -6.61 -8.38 6.74
N LEU A 27 -5.69 -7.48 6.39
CA LEU A 27 -4.37 -7.86 5.91
C LEU A 27 -3.58 -8.60 6.99
N ALA A 28 -3.63 -8.15 8.25
CA ALA A 28 -2.99 -8.83 9.38
C ALA A 28 -3.54 -10.24 9.62
N LEU A 29 -4.83 -10.47 9.32
CA LEU A 29 -5.48 -11.78 9.41
C LEU A 29 -5.24 -12.67 8.17
N GLY A 30 -4.51 -12.18 7.16
CA GLY A 30 -4.23 -12.91 5.92
C GLY A 30 -5.40 -12.92 4.93
N HIS A 31 -6.37 -12.02 5.07
CA HIS A 31 -7.55 -11.92 4.20
C HIS A 31 -7.31 -11.00 3.00
N ALA A 32 -6.18 -11.15 2.32
CA ALA A 32 -5.81 -10.33 1.16
C ALA A 32 -6.86 -10.39 0.03
N ASP A 33 -7.46 -11.56 -0.23
CA ASP A 33 -8.50 -11.74 -1.26
C ASP A 33 -9.72 -10.83 -1.05
N ASN A 34 -10.12 -10.60 0.21
CA ASN A 34 -11.20 -9.70 0.55
C ASN A 34 -10.81 -8.23 0.25
N ILE A 35 -9.56 -7.88 0.54
CA ILE A 35 -9.03 -6.55 0.27
C ILE A 35 -8.82 -6.30 -1.23
N VAL A 36 -8.43 -7.32 -2.00
CA VAL A 36 -8.44 -7.26 -3.46
C VAL A 36 -9.83 -6.89 -3.99
N ALA A 37 -10.87 -7.56 -3.48
CA ALA A 37 -12.25 -7.26 -3.87
C ALA A 37 -12.63 -5.80 -3.54
N MET A 38 -12.23 -5.31 -2.36
CA MET A 38 -12.45 -3.92 -1.96
C MET A 38 -11.74 -2.91 -2.87
N PHE A 39 -10.44 -3.10 -3.14
CA PHE A 39 -9.63 -2.20 -3.98
C PHE A 39 -10.17 -2.13 -5.42
N ARG A 40 -10.65 -3.25 -5.96
CA ARG A 40 -11.26 -3.29 -7.29
C ARG A 40 -12.57 -2.53 -7.39
N GLN A 41 -13.34 -2.46 -6.30
CA GLN A 41 -14.62 -1.74 -6.26
C GLN A 41 -14.42 -0.25 -6.01
N GLU A 42 -13.43 0.10 -5.20
CA GLU A 42 -13.20 1.47 -4.75
C GLU A 42 -11.71 1.85 -4.98
N PRO A 43 -11.40 2.38 -6.19
CA PRO A 43 -10.03 2.71 -6.58
C PRO A 43 -9.35 3.78 -5.71
N ARG A 44 -10.09 4.56 -4.90
CA ARG A 44 -9.46 5.53 -3.99
C ARG A 44 -8.58 4.87 -2.93
N TYR A 45 -8.81 3.59 -2.60
CA TYR A 45 -8.04 2.86 -1.59
C TYR A 45 -6.56 2.70 -1.97
N PHE A 46 -6.23 2.71 -3.27
CA PHE A 46 -4.84 2.70 -3.73
C PHE A 46 -4.06 3.92 -3.21
N THR A 47 -4.72 5.06 -3.02
CA THR A 47 -4.04 6.27 -2.50
C THR A 47 -3.60 6.12 -1.04
N TRP A 48 -4.18 5.17 -0.29
CA TRP A 48 -3.87 4.92 1.11
C TRP A 48 -2.80 3.85 1.31
N THR A 49 -2.26 3.25 0.24
CA THR A 49 -1.23 2.21 0.36
C THR A 49 -0.03 2.68 1.17
N GLY A 50 0.41 3.93 0.99
CA GLY A 50 1.49 4.51 1.79
C GLY A 50 1.20 4.48 3.29
N GLN A 51 -0.05 4.74 3.71
CA GLN A 51 -0.44 4.72 5.12
C GLN A 51 -0.41 3.30 5.68
N LEU A 52 -0.87 2.30 4.92
CA LEU A 52 -0.83 0.88 5.34
C LEU A 52 0.60 0.40 5.61
N LEU A 53 1.59 0.90 4.86
CA LEU A 53 3.00 0.56 5.08
C LEU A 53 3.60 1.19 6.35
N THR A 54 2.94 2.21 6.92
CA THR A 54 3.36 2.80 8.21
C THR A 54 2.85 2.01 9.43
N ASP A 55 2.00 0.99 9.22
CA ASP A 55 1.50 0.16 10.31
C ASP A 55 2.65 -0.63 10.97
N GLU A 56 2.72 -0.57 12.31
CA GLU A 56 3.78 -1.20 13.09
C GLU A 56 3.73 -2.74 13.02
N ARG A 57 2.55 -3.31 12.75
CA ARG A 57 2.36 -4.75 12.64
C ARG A 57 2.99 -5.25 11.35
N PHE A 58 4.04 -6.06 11.47
CA PHE A 58 4.70 -6.70 10.32
C PHE A 58 3.71 -7.47 9.42
N ALA A 59 2.71 -8.12 10.02
CA ALA A 59 1.68 -8.86 9.28
C ALA A 59 0.88 -7.96 8.32
N VAL A 60 0.62 -6.70 8.68
CA VAL A 60 -0.07 -5.75 7.79
C VAL A 60 0.81 -5.44 6.60
N ARG A 61 2.08 -5.08 6.84
CA ARG A 61 3.03 -4.72 5.77
C ARG A 61 3.26 -5.87 4.80
N LEU A 62 3.47 -7.08 5.32
CA LEU A 62 3.54 -8.29 4.49
C LEU A 62 2.25 -8.51 3.70
N GLY A 63 1.09 -8.30 4.33
CA GLY A 63 -0.21 -8.37 3.67
C GLY A 63 -0.37 -7.37 2.53
N VAL A 64 0.23 -6.17 2.62
CA VAL A 64 0.24 -5.19 1.52
C VAL A 64 1.03 -5.73 0.33
N SER A 65 2.20 -6.34 0.55
CA SER A 65 2.98 -6.95 -0.53
C SER A 65 2.20 -8.07 -1.23
N VAL A 66 1.58 -8.98 -0.46
CA VAL A 66 0.72 -10.05 -0.99
C VAL A 66 -0.49 -9.48 -1.76
N LEU A 67 -1.13 -8.44 -1.21
CA LEU A 67 -2.24 -7.74 -1.87
C LEU A 67 -1.81 -7.21 -3.25
N PHE A 68 -0.64 -6.58 -3.36
CA PHE A 68 -0.16 -6.01 -4.63
C PHE A 68 0.24 -7.09 -5.64
N GLU A 69 0.80 -8.21 -5.22
CA GLU A 69 1.03 -9.35 -6.10
C GLU A 69 -0.29 -9.88 -6.70
N GLN A 70 -1.33 -10.02 -5.87
CA GLN A 70 -2.64 -10.47 -6.34
C GLN A 70 -3.30 -9.43 -7.26
N LEU A 71 -3.23 -8.14 -6.92
CA LEU A 71 -3.77 -7.08 -7.76
C LEU A 71 -3.04 -6.98 -9.10
N ALA A 72 -1.73 -7.23 -9.15
CA ALA A 72 -0.96 -7.29 -10.39
C ALA A 72 -1.47 -8.40 -11.32
N ALA A 73 -1.85 -9.54 -10.77
CA ALA A 73 -2.40 -10.65 -11.55
C ALA A 73 -3.85 -10.40 -12.04
N LEU A 74 -4.63 -9.61 -11.30
CA LEU A 74 -6.08 -9.48 -11.52
C LEU A 74 -6.50 -8.19 -12.22
N CYS A 75 -5.83 -7.07 -11.93
CA CYS A 75 -6.16 -5.75 -12.46
C CYS A 75 -4.92 -4.82 -12.49
N PRO A 76 -3.90 -5.15 -13.29
CA PRO A 76 -2.64 -4.39 -13.33
C PRO A 76 -2.83 -2.90 -13.70
N ASP A 77 -3.85 -2.59 -14.50
CA ASP A 77 -4.14 -1.22 -14.95
C ASP A 77 -4.49 -0.25 -13.81
N LEU A 78 -4.91 -0.76 -12.65
CA LEU A 78 -5.26 0.06 -11.49
C LEU A 78 -4.07 0.34 -10.57
N LEU A 79 -2.99 -0.47 -10.64
CA LEU A 79 -1.83 -0.33 -9.75
C LEU A 79 -1.18 1.05 -9.75
N PRO A 80 -1.07 1.78 -10.89
CA PRO A 80 -0.46 3.10 -10.91
C PRO A 80 -1.15 4.14 -10.00
N LEU A 81 -2.40 3.89 -9.57
CA LEU A 81 -3.12 4.75 -8.63
C LEU A 81 -2.46 4.80 -7.24
N ALA A 82 -1.65 3.81 -6.88
CA ALA A 82 -0.94 3.78 -5.59
C ALA A 82 0.37 4.56 -5.59
N ILE A 83 0.91 4.89 -6.78
CA ILE A 83 2.24 5.48 -6.92
C ILE A 83 2.39 6.77 -6.09
N PRO A 84 1.46 7.74 -6.10
CA PRO A 84 1.64 8.98 -5.32
C PRO A 84 1.79 8.72 -3.81
N GLY A 85 0.96 7.85 -3.26
CA GLY A 85 1.01 7.52 -1.82
C GLY A 85 2.28 6.75 -1.44
N LEU A 86 2.81 5.93 -2.35
CA LEU A 86 4.07 5.20 -2.16
C LEU A 86 5.30 6.11 -2.31
N GLU A 87 5.29 7.03 -3.28
CA GLU A 87 6.37 8.00 -3.50
C GLU A 87 6.61 8.86 -2.25
N ASP A 88 5.55 9.26 -1.55
CA ASP A 88 5.64 10.00 -0.28
C ASP A 88 6.43 9.20 0.79
N GLN A 89 6.29 7.87 0.79
CA GLN A 89 6.95 7.01 1.78
C GLN A 89 8.43 6.76 1.49
N LEU A 90 8.94 7.05 0.28
CA LEU A 90 10.37 6.91 -0.03
C LEU A 90 11.26 7.89 0.74
N ARG A 91 10.67 8.88 1.42
CA ARG A 91 11.39 9.84 2.30
C ARG A 91 11.03 9.68 3.76
N HIS A 92 10.32 8.60 4.12
CA HIS A 92 9.89 8.37 5.48
C HIS A 92 11.09 8.25 6.43
N PRO A 93 11.05 8.80 7.67
CA PRO A 93 12.18 8.75 8.60
C PRO A 93 12.61 7.33 8.97
N VAL A 94 11.65 6.40 8.96
CA VAL A 94 11.85 5.00 9.28
C VAL A 94 12.26 4.23 8.02
N ASP A 95 13.35 3.47 8.12
CA ASP A 95 13.98 2.76 7.00
C ASP A 95 13.15 1.62 6.44
N TRP A 96 12.52 0.80 7.29
CA TRP A 96 11.66 -0.28 6.79
C TRP A 96 10.48 0.28 5.97
N VAL A 97 9.91 1.43 6.33
CA VAL A 97 8.83 2.06 5.55
C VAL A 97 9.32 2.44 4.15
N ARG A 98 10.54 3.00 4.03
CA ARG A 98 11.14 3.31 2.73
C ARG A 98 11.38 2.05 1.90
N GLY A 99 11.88 0.99 2.53
CA GLY A 99 12.11 -0.31 1.91
C GLY A 99 10.83 -0.96 1.40
N GLU A 100 9.78 -1.02 2.22
CA GLU A 100 8.48 -1.56 1.81
C GLU A 100 7.84 -0.73 0.67
N ALA A 101 7.95 0.60 0.72
CA ALA A 101 7.46 1.45 -0.36
C ALA A 101 8.19 1.19 -1.67
N ALA A 102 9.52 1.01 -1.62
CA ALA A 102 10.31 0.62 -2.78
C ALA A 102 9.89 -0.76 -3.31
N SER A 103 9.70 -1.74 -2.43
CA SER A 103 9.23 -3.10 -2.79
C SER A 103 7.89 -3.06 -3.52
N VAL A 104 6.89 -2.34 -2.99
CA VAL A 104 5.58 -2.24 -3.63
C VAL A 104 5.67 -1.52 -4.97
N LEU A 105 6.46 -0.44 -5.09
CA LEU A 105 6.72 0.20 -6.39
C LEU A 105 7.40 -0.77 -7.38
N GLY A 106 8.29 -1.64 -6.90
CA GLY A 106 8.89 -2.72 -7.68
C GLY A 106 7.85 -3.71 -8.21
N ILE A 107 6.87 -4.12 -7.37
CA ILE A 107 5.75 -4.97 -7.78
C ILE A 107 4.90 -4.29 -8.85
N ILE A 108 4.65 -2.97 -8.73
CA ILE A 108 3.90 -2.20 -9.73
C ILE A 108 4.65 -2.19 -11.08
N GLY A 109 5.97 -2.07 -11.07
CA GLY A 109 6.85 -2.34 -12.21
C GLY A 109 6.73 -1.41 -13.42
N THR A 110 5.81 -0.45 -13.42
CA THR A 110 5.70 0.55 -14.49
C THR A 110 6.91 1.49 -14.48
N GLU A 111 7.22 2.09 -15.64
CA GLU A 111 8.30 3.08 -15.74
C GLU A 111 8.16 4.20 -14.69
N ARG A 112 6.92 4.67 -14.46
CA ARG A 112 6.63 5.67 -13.43
C ARG A 112 6.95 5.17 -12.02
N ALA A 113 6.60 3.93 -11.71
CA ALA A 113 6.85 3.36 -10.37
C ALA A 113 8.34 3.13 -10.11
N LEU A 114 9.10 2.76 -11.13
CA LEU A 114 10.54 2.49 -11.02
C LEU A 114 11.39 3.77 -11.06
N ALA A 115 10.94 4.82 -11.74
CA ALA A 115 11.65 6.10 -11.90
C ALA A 115 12.23 6.70 -10.59
N PRO A 116 11.53 6.68 -9.44
CA PRO A 116 12.08 7.24 -8.20
C PRO A 116 13.08 6.33 -7.48
N LEU A 117 13.14 5.03 -7.78
CA LEU A 117 13.94 4.07 -7.00
C LEU A 117 15.46 4.31 -7.03
N PRO A 118 16.10 4.72 -8.15
CA PRO A 118 17.54 4.95 -8.19
C PRO A 118 18.08 5.92 -7.12
N GLN A 119 17.25 6.85 -6.62
CA GLN A 119 17.68 7.78 -5.56
C GLN A 119 18.00 7.04 -4.24
N LEU A 120 17.35 5.91 -3.98
CA LEU A 120 17.51 5.10 -2.78
C LEU A 120 18.76 4.21 -2.80
N LEU A 121 19.50 4.15 -3.91
CA LEU A 121 20.83 3.52 -3.94
C LEU A 121 21.86 4.23 -3.05
N ASN A 122 21.55 5.47 -2.64
CA ASN A 122 22.34 6.26 -1.69
C ASN A 122 21.64 6.38 -0.31
N ASP A 123 20.69 5.49 -0.01
CA ASP A 123 20.00 5.50 1.28
C ASP A 123 20.98 5.19 2.43
N ARG A 124 20.67 5.69 3.62
CA ARG A 124 21.48 5.47 4.83
C ARG A 124 21.37 4.04 5.35
N SER A 125 20.28 3.35 5.04
CA SER A 125 20.03 1.97 5.43
C SER A 125 20.57 1.03 4.36
N PRO A 126 21.56 0.18 4.67
CA PRO A 126 22.04 -0.83 3.74
C PRO A 126 20.94 -1.77 3.23
N GLN A 127 19.94 -2.06 4.09
CA GLN A 127 18.80 -2.89 3.73
C GLN A 127 17.94 -2.25 2.62
N VAL A 128 17.71 -0.94 2.69
CA VAL A 128 16.97 -0.21 1.63
C VAL A 128 17.75 -0.23 0.33
N VAL A 129 19.07 -0.04 0.38
CA VAL A 129 19.94 -0.11 -0.80
C VAL A 129 19.88 -1.51 -1.42
N GLU A 130 19.95 -2.57 -0.62
CA GLU A 130 19.87 -3.96 -1.09
C GLU A 130 18.56 -4.25 -1.81
N ILE A 131 17.42 -3.88 -1.21
CA ILE A 131 16.08 -4.01 -1.83
C ILE A 131 16.05 -3.34 -3.20
N VAL A 132 16.53 -2.09 -3.29
CA VAL A 132 16.49 -1.31 -4.53
C VAL A 132 17.42 -1.88 -5.59
N ARG A 133 18.59 -2.41 -5.19
CA ARG A 133 19.49 -3.10 -6.12
C ARG A 133 18.83 -4.35 -6.70
N ASP A 134 18.16 -5.14 -5.88
CA ASP A 134 17.44 -6.34 -6.34
C ASP A 134 16.34 -5.97 -7.35
N ILE A 135 15.49 -5.00 -7.02
CA ILE A 135 14.42 -4.51 -7.91
C ILE A 135 14.99 -4.02 -9.26
N LEU A 136 16.15 -3.35 -9.24
CA LEU A 136 16.80 -2.80 -10.43
C LEU A 136 17.72 -3.82 -11.14
N GLY A 137 17.86 -5.05 -10.63
CA GLY A 137 18.73 -6.08 -11.19
C GLY A 137 20.22 -5.73 -11.15
N LEU A 138 20.66 -4.94 -10.16
CA LEU A 138 22.05 -4.52 -9.99
C LEU A 138 22.82 -5.59 -9.20
N PRO A 139 24.08 -5.90 -9.58
CA PRO A 139 24.89 -6.87 -8.84
C PRO A 139 25.16 -6.39 -7.41
N ALA A 140 25.31 -7.31 -6.45
CA ALA A 140 25.90 -6.95 -5.16
C ALA A 140 27.37 -6.57 -5.38
N ASP A 141 27.80 -5.41 -4.88
CA ASP A 141 29.22 -5.04 -4.95
C ASP A 141 30.02 -6.08 -4.14
N GLY A 142 30.88 -6.83 -4.82
CA GLY A 142 31.78 -7.83 -4.25
C GLY A 142 33.23 -7.40 -4.31
#